data_AF-A0A3A6MLR1-F1
#
_entry.id   AF-A0A3A6MLR1-F1
#
_cell.length_a   1.000
_cell.length_b   1.000
_cell.length_c   1.000
_cell.angle_alpha   90.00
_cell.angle_beta   90.00
_cell.angle_gamma   90.00
#
_symmetry.space_group_name_H-M   'P 1'
#
loop_
_entity.id
_entity.type
_entity.pdbx_description
1 polymer ?
#
loop_
_entity_poly.entity_id
_entity_poly.type
_entity_poly.pdbx_seq_one_letter_code
_entity_poly.pdbx_strand_id
1 'polypeptide(L)' 'MIKEGEKVKVDPRLTGLDEWIEGTVIDIEHNPFKGLVIAIRDKFNRIFFGEQKYFIPVNEDNVCMQ' A
#
# COMPACT_ATOMS: atom_id res chain seq x y z
N MET A 1 -2.89 -9.11 6.41
CA MET A 1 -3.56 -7.84 6.74
C MET A 1 -2.48 -6.78 6.81
N ILE A 2 -2.63 -5.66 6.10
CA ILE A 2 -1.59 -4.61 6.05
C ILE A 2 -1.58 -3.86 7.39
N LYS A 3 -0.38 -3.59 7.94
CA LYS A 3 -0.17 -2.79 9.15
C LYS A 3 0.92 -1.72 8.97
N GLU A 4 0.94 -0.73 9.85
CA GLU A 4 2.01 0.27 9.89
C GLU A 4 3.39 -0.38 10.01
N GLY A 5 4.36 0.19 9.28
CA GLY A 5 5.72 -0.35 9.19
C GLY A 5 5.92 -1.46 8.17
N GLU A 6 4.86 -2.02 7.57
CA GLU A 6 5.01 -3.03 6.51
C GLU A 6 5.42 -2.41 5.17
N LYS A 7 6.14 -3.20 4.36
CA LYS A 7 6.44 -2.87 2.97
C LYS A 7 5.33 -3.36 2.06
N VAL A 8 4.81 -2.44 1.27
CA VAL A 8 3.77 -2.70 0.27
C VAL A 8 4.17 -2.06 -1.06
N LYS A 9 3.54 -2.51 -2.14
CA LYS A 9 3.60 -1.84 -3.44
C LYS A 9 2.28 -1.12 -3.71
N VAL A 10 2.35 0.11 -4.19
CA VAL A 10 1.19 0.90 -4.61
C VAL A 10 0.99 0.84 -6.12
N ASP A 11 -0.27 0.70 -6.52
CA ASP A 11 -0.72 0.54 -7.89
C ASP A 11 -0.39 1.77 -8.76
N PRO A 12 0.18 1.58 -9.98
CA PRO A 12 0.48 2.67 -10.90
C PRO A 12 -0.74 3.55 -11.25
N ARG A 13 -1.96 2.99 -11.23
CA ARG A 13 -3.21 3.74 -11.46
C ARG A 13 -3.48 4.78 -10.38
N LEU A 14 -2.98 4.57 -9.16
CA LEU A 14 -3.10 5.54 -8.07
C LEU A 14 -1.99 6.60 -8.15
N THR A 15 -0.78 6.20 -8.52
CA THR A 15 0.39 7.09 -8.55
C THR A 15 0.51 7.92 -9.82
N GLY A 16 -0.15 7.49 -10.91
CA GLY A 16 0.01 8.07 -12.25
C GLY A 16 1.36 7.75 -12.89
N LEU A 17 2.06 6.73 -12.41
CA LEU A 17 3.34 6.25 -12.94
C LEU A 17 3.13 4.98 -13.76
N ASP A 18 4.20 4.50 -14.40
CA ASP A 18 4.15 3.28 -15.23
C ASP A 18 4.45 2.00 -14.43
N GLU A 19 4.92 2.12 -13.19
CA GLU A 19 5.43 1.01 -12.38
C GLU A 19 4.85 0.97 -10.96
N TRP A 20 4.92 -0.21 -10.34
CA TRP A 20 4.48 -0.41 -8.96
C TRP A 20 5.48 0.22 -7.98
N ILE A 21 4.94 1.15 -7.21
CA ILE A 21 5.45 1.86 -6.03
C ILE A 21 5.87 1.09 -4.78
N GLU A 22 7.09 0.58 -4.57
CA GLU A 22 7.42 0.08 -3.21
C GLU A 22 7.55 1.22 -2.19
N GLY A 23 6.85 1.10 -1.06
CA GLY A 23 7.00 1.99 0.09
C GLY A 23 6.62 1.33 1.41
N THR A 24 6.89 2.04 2.50
CA THR A 24 6.58 1.60 3.87
C THR A 24 5.28 2.26 4.33
N VAL A 25 4.37 1.49 4.90
CA VAL A 25 3.12 2.00 5.48
C VAL A 25 3.45 2.91 6.66
N ILE A 26 2.93 4.13 6.63
CA ILE A 26 3.14 5.15 7.67
C ILE A 26 1.86 5.52 8.42
N ASP A 27 0.69 5.20 7.86
CA ASP A 27 -0.60 5.49 8.48
C ASP A 27 -1.69 4.59 7.87
N ILE A 28 -2.68 4.24 8.68
CA ILE A 28 -3.87 3.47 8.29
C ILE A 28 -5.11 4.15 8.89
N GLU A 29 -5.90 4.77 8.02
CA GLU A 29 -7.13 5.47 8.41
C GLU A 29 -8.37 4.64 8.08
N HIS A 30 -9.29 4.53 9.04
CA HIS A 30 -10.64 4.04 8.77
C HIS A 30 -11.54 5.18 8.33
N ASN A 31 -11.68 5.36 7.01
CA ASN A 31 -12.55 6.37 6.45
C ASN A 31 -14.01 5.85 6.37
N PRO A 32 -15.00 6.59 6.89
CA PRO A 32 -16.40 6.13 6.95
C PRO A 32 -17.06 5.97 5.57
N PHE A 33 -16.51 6.59 4.52
CA PHE A 33 -17.06 6.51 3.15
C PHE A 33 -16.26 5.58 2.25
N LYS A 34 -14.92 5.58 2.39
CA LYS A 34 -14.01 4.83 1.52
C LYS A 34 -13.51 3.52 2.12
N GLY A 35 -13.82 3.25 3.39
CA GLY A 35 -13.24 2.11 4.11
C GLY A 35 -11.79 2.37 4.51
N LEU A 36 -10.95 1.35 4.43
CA LEU A 36 -9.55 1.44 4.84
C LEU A 36 -8.73 2.25 3.83
N VAL A 37 -8.13 3.34 4.29
CA VAL A 37 -7.19 4.17 3.53
C VAL A 37 -5.80 3.94 4.09
N ILE A 38 -4.84 3.65 3.20
CA ILE A 38 -3.46 3.35 3.56
C ILE A 38 -2.59 4.48 3.01
N ALA A 39 -1.66 4.98 3.81
CA ALA A 39 -0.61 5.89 3.37
C ALA A 39 0.75 5.23 3.47
N ILE A 40 1.57 5.39 2.44
CA ILE A 40 2.93 4.87 2.37
C ILE A 40 3.93 5.97 2.08
N ARG A 41 5.17 5.76 2.51
CA ARG A 41 6.33 6.57 2.12
C ARG A 41 7.30 5.74 1.31
N ASP A 42 7.66 6.20 0.12
CA ASP A 42 8.66 5.55 -0.72
C ASP A 42 10.11 5.96 -0.37
N LYS A 43 11.08 5.37 -1.06
CA LYS A 43 12.51 5.68 -0.87
C LYS A 43 12.93 7.12 -1.22
N PHE A 44 12.08 7.85 -1.95
CA PHE A 44 12.29 9.24 -2.34
C PHE A 44 11.51 10.22 -1.46
N ASN A 45 10.98 9.77 -0.31
CA ASN A 45 10.13 10.52 0.59
C ASN A 45 8.81 11.02 -0.05
N ARG A 46 8.37 10.44 -1.16
CA ARG A 46 7.03 10.69 -1.72
C ARG A 46 6.00 9.94 -0.88
N ILE A 47 4.86 10.59 -0.66
CA ILE A 47 3.74 10.01 0.07
C ILE A 47 2.64 9.67 -0.93
N PHE A 48 2.21 8.40 -0.92
CA PHE A 48 1.06 7.93 -1.68
C PHE A 48 -0.01 7.44 -0.70
N PHE A 49 -1.27 7.80 -0.94
CA PHE A 49 -2.38 7.40 -0.08
C PHE A 49 -3.61 7.05 -0.92
N GLY A 50 -4.36 6.03 -0.49
CA GLY A 50 -5.55 5.59 -1.20
C GLY A 50 -6.26 4.42 -0.52
N GLU A 51 -7.33 3.94 -1.12
CA GLU A 51 -8.05 2.76 -0.65
C GLU A 51 -7.14 1.52 -0.65
N GLN A 52 -7.33 0.63 0.32
CA GLN A 52 -6.55 -0.61 0.47
C GLN A 52 -6.38 -1.43 -0.83
N LYS A 53 -7.37 -1.41 -1.72
CA LYS A 53 -7.35 -2.15 -3.00
C LYS A 53 -6.19 -1.79 -3.94
N TYR A 54 -5.55 -0.64 -3.74
CA TYR A 54 -4.40 -0.18 -4.53
C TYR A 54 -3.05 -0.60 -3.93
N PHE A 55 -3.04 -1.35 -2.82
CA PHE A 55 -1.83 -1.74 -2.12
C PHE A 55 -1.72 -3.26 -2.04
N ILE A 56 -0.54 -3.78 -2.37
CA ILE A 56 -0.22 -5.21 -2.26
C ILE A 56 1.00 -5.41 -1.33
N PRO A 57 1.01 -6.41 -0.43
CA PRO A 57 2.19 -6.72 0.37
C PRO A 57 3.39 -7.11 -0.50
N VAL A 58 4.62 -6.75 -0.10
CA VAL A 58 5.85 -7.17 -0.80
C VAL A 58 6.16 -8.66 -0.58
N ASN A 59 5.66 -9.24 0.51
CA ASN A 59 5.82 -10.67 0.81
C ASN A 59 4.60 -11.46 0.34
N GLU A 60 4.67 -12.00 -0.88
CA GLU A 60 3.74 -13.04 -1.35
C GLU A 60 4.48 -14.21 -2.00
N ASP A 61 5.62 -14.61 -1.42
CA ASP A 61 6.11 -15.98 -1.55
C ASP A 61 5.64 -16.79 -0.31
N ASN A 62 4.59 -17.60 -0.52
CA ASN A 62 4.00 -18.60 0.39
C ASN A 62 2.82 -18.17 1.31
N VAL A 63 1.63 -18.03 0.73
CA VAL A 63 0.43 -18.68 1.29
C VAL A 63 -0.20 -19.51 0.17
N CYS A 64 0.49 -20.61 -0.17
CA CYS A 64 -0.18 -21.73 -0.81
C CYS A 64 -1.17 -22.30 0.21
N MET A 65 -2.35 -22.68 -0.29
CA MET A 65 -3.38 -23.40 0.44
C MET A 65 -2.77 -24.55 1.26
N GLN A 66 -3.08 -24.61 2.55
CA GLN A 66 -3.02 -25.84 3.34
C GLN A 66 -4.23 -25.91 4.25
#